data_AF-A0A150WI97-F1
#
_entry.id   AF-A0A150WI97-F1
#
_cell.length_a   1.000
_cell.length_b   1.000
_cell.length_c   1.000
_cell.angle_alpha   90.00
_cell.angle_beta   90.00
_cell.angle_gamma   90.00
#
_symmetry.space_group_name_H-M   'P 1'
#
loop_
_entity.id
_entity.type
_entity.pdbx_description
1 polymer ?
#
loop_
_entity_poly.entity_id
_entity_poly.type
_entity_poly.pdbx_seq_one_letter_code
_entity_poly.pdbx_strand_id
1 'polypeptide(L)'
;MSAFEHFSKDFKAQRHFWENPHSAREILIKQHLMKKLVLISMTTLTILGCSFPMEQLGLFKTGTGLPEIKPFSNDELITFDIVKKSSLSTCTQCHEFTKTADQVIANQVDILARINTSGSGLMPPPSKGYRALTDCEKQILVTWLDDQKVGRASPKIKELTACANQTTEPAPQPQPEPKPTATPKPEPVDFANLEVNFANLQKYILEPKCLRCHTPQAKDKEEGKVRTNLTSESEIQGQGLLDATIEKAVLYQVVVPGLNKRFMPPVRSGLPALTEPEVDYLKRWILSVPPNDWF
;
A
#
# COMPACT_ATOMS: atom_id res chain seq x y z
N MET A 1 43.91 -44.25 -40.30
CA MET A 1 44.95 -43.21 -40.46
C MET A 1 44.50 -42.17 -41.50
N SER A 2 43.43 -41.41 -41.24
CA SER A 2 42.94 -40.35 -42.16
C SER A 2 42.19 -39.24 -41.41
N ALA A 3 42.74 -38.81 -40.27
CA ALA A 3 42.16 -37.73 -39.46
C ALA A 3 43.22 -36.71 -38.98
N PHE A 4 44.48 -36.85 -39.39
CA PHE A 4 45.59 -36.00 -38.92
C PHE A 4 46.08 -34.98 -39.94
N GLU A 5 45.64 -35.03 -41.21
CA GLU A 5 46.10 -34.09 -42.24
C GLU A 5 45.27 -32.80 -42.35
N HIS A 6 44.10 -32.73 -41.72
CA HIS A 6 43.24 -31.53 -41.83
C HIS A 6 43.61 -30.41 -40.85
N PHE A 7 44.40 -30.68 -39.81
CA PHE A 7 44.71 -29.68 -38.78
C PHE A 7 45.93 -28.79 -39.08
N SER A 8 46.69 -29.08 -40.14
CA SER A 8 47.95 -28.36 -40.44
C SER A 8 47.77 -27.11 -41.32
N LYS A 9 46.66 -27.00 -42.07
CA LYS A 9 46.47 -25.88 -43.00
C LYS A 9 45.94 -24.59 -42.35
N ASP A 10 45.20 -24.69 -41.24
CA ASP A 10 44.61 -23.50 -40.59
C ASP A 10 45.60 -22.70 -39.73
N PHE A 11 46.72 -23.29 -39.31
CA PHE A 11 47.70 -22.58 -38.48
C PHE A 11 48.55 -21.55 -39.25
N LYS A 12 48.54 -21.58 -40.59
CA LYS A 12 49.31 -20.63 -41.41
C LYS A 12 48.59 -19.29 -41.63
N ALA A 13 47.28 -19.22 -41.42
CA ALA A 13 46.51 -17.99 -41.60
C ALA A 13 46.52 -17.04 -40.39
N GLN A 14 46.81 -17.55 -39.18
CA GLN A 14 46.78 -16.73 -37.95
C GLN A 14 48.09 -16.03 -37.59
N ARG A 15 49.19 -16.25 -38.35
CA ARG A 15 50.49 -15.67 -38.01
C ARG A 15 50.72 -14.25 -38.51
N HIS A 16 49.94 -13.76 -39.49
CA HIS A 16 50.09 -12.40 -40.01
C HIS A 16 49.47 -11.30 -39.12
N PHE A 17 48.76 -11.66 -38.05
CA PHE A 17 48.11 -10.66 -37.18
C PHE A 17 49.04 -10.07 -36.11
N TRP A 18 50.26 -10.62 -35.93
CA TRP A 18 51.15 -10.25 -34.83
C TRP A 18 52.30 -9.29 -35.20
N GLU A 19 52.43 -8.87 -36.46
CA GLU A 19 53.60 -8.07 -36.89
C GLU A 19 53.37 -6.55 -36.93
N ASN A 20 52.24 -6.01 -36.44
CA ASN A 20 52.03 -4.55 -36.48
C ASN A 20 51.36 -3.97 -35.21
N PRO A 21 52.10 -3.80 -34.10
CA PRO A 21 51.57 -3.31 -32.82
C PRO A 21 51.08 -1.86 -32.86
N HIS A 22 51.35 -1.10 -33.92
CA HIS A 22 50.85 0.26 -34.08
C HIS A 22 49.36 0.33 -34.49
N SER A 23 48.82 -0.68 -35.17
CA SER A 23 47.42 -0.69 -35.64
C SER A 23 46.41 -0.97 -34.52
N ALA A 24 46.72 -1.90 -33.62
CA ALA A 24 45.81 -2.28 -32.53
C ALA A 24 45.59 -1.13 -31.53
N ARG A 25 46.61 -0.31 -31.30
CA ARG A 25 46.54 0.80 -30.34
C ARG A 25 45.69 1.96 -30.85
N GLU A 26 45.71 2.26 -32.15
CA GLU A 26 44.84 3.28 -32.74
C GLU A 26 43.35 2.88 -32.73
N ILE A 27 43.04 1.60 -32.96
CA ILE A 27 41.66 1.11 -32.97
C ILE A 27 41.05 1.17 -31.56
N LEU A 28 41.83 0.83 -30.53
CA LEU A 28 41.39 0.89 -29.13
C LEU A 28 41.16 2.33 -28.65
N ILE A 29 42.01 3.28 -29.05
CA ILE A 29 41.82 4.70 -28.71
C ILE A 29 40.57 5.27 -29.40
N LYS A 30 40.35 4.95 -30.68
CA LYS A 30 39.15 5.41 -31.41
C LYS A 30 37.86 4.81 -30.81
N GLN A 31 37.85 3.53 -30.41
CA GLN A 31 36.68 2.95 -29.73
C GLN A 31 36.39 3.58 -28.36
N HIS A 32 37.43 3.91 -27.58
CA HIS A 32 37.21 4.52 -26.27
C HIS A 32 36.74 5.97 -26.36
N LEU A 33 37.22 6.73 -27.36
CA LEU A 33 36.78 8.11 -27.61
C LEU A 33 35.32 8.15 -28.10
N MET A 34 34.94 7.25 -29.00
CA MET A 34 33.56 7.18 -29.53
C MET A 34 32.55 6.78 -28.44
N LYS A 35 32.91 5.85 -27.53
CA LYS A 35 32.06 5.49 -26.38
C LYS A 35 31.88 6.64 -25.38
N LYS A 36 32.92 7.44 -25.13
CA LYS A 36 32.80 8.61 -24.24
C LYS A 36 31.94 9.71 -24.88
N LEU A 37 32.02 9.91 -26.19
CA LEU A 37 31.22 10.92 -26.89
C LEU A 37 29.72 10.56 -26.97
N VAL A 38 29.40 9.27 -27.10
CA VAL A 38 28.00 8.78 -27.03
C VAL A 38 27.45 8.86 -25.60
N LEU A 39 28.26 8.61 -24.58
CA LEU A 39 27.81 8.68 -23.18
C LEU A 39 27.49 10.11 -22.73
N ILE A 40 28.24 11.10 -23.19
CA ILE A 40 28.02 12.52 -22.86
C ILE A 40 26.77 13.09 -23.55
N SER A 41 26.45 12.63 -24.77
CA SER A 41 25.26 13.07 -25.51
C SER A 41 23.94 12.61 -24.86
N MET A 42 23.93 11.44 -24.21
CA MET A 42 22.74 10.91 -23.53
C MET A 42 22.47 11.52 -22.15
N THR A 43 23.41 12.28 -21.56
CA THR A 43 23.21 12.86 -20.22
C THR A 43 22.61 14.27 -20.24
N THR A 44 22.57 14.95 -21.38
CA THR A 44 22.06 16.33 -21.49
C THR A 44 20.60 16.45 -21.95
N LEU A 45 19.88 15.32 -22.15
CA LEU A 45 18.52 15.32 -22.70
C LEU A 45 17.45 14.81 -21.71
N THR A 46 17.52 15.19 -20.43
CA THR A 46 16.50 14.81 -19.42
C THR A 46 16.05 15.92 -18.47
N ILE A 47 16.32 17.21 -18.75
CA ILE A 47 15.88 18.33 -17.86
C ILE A 47 14.72 19.15 -18.45
N LEU A 48 13.87 18.57 -19.30
CA LEU A 48 12.59 19.18 -19.72
C LEU A 48 11.41 18.21 -19.58
N GLY A 49 11.50 17.29 -18.61
CA GLY A 49 10.44 16.34 -18.27
C GLY A 49 9.54 16.86 -17.15
N CYS A 50 8.46 17.54 -17.54
CA CYS A 50 7.18 17.65 -16.84
C CYS A 50 7.20 17.80 -15.30
N SER A 51 7.27 19.05 -14.82
CA SER A 51 6.65 19.43 -13.56
C SER A 51 5.13 19.30 -13.68
N PHE A 52 4.58 18.08 -13.54
CA PHE A 52 3.16 17.92 -13.31
C PHE A 52 2.87 18.38 -11.87
N PRO A 53 1.96 19.36 -11.65
CA PRO A 53 1.48 19.66 -10.32
C PRO A 53 0.79 18.41 -9.75
N MET A 54 1.37 17.84 -8.68
CA MET A 54 0.86 16.67 -7.95
C MET A 54 -0.50 16.92 -7.27
N GLU A 55 -1.10 18.09 -7.44
CA GLU A 55 -2.40 18.47 -6.88
C GLU A 55 -3.59 17.83 -7.61
N GLN A 56 -3.41 17.28 -8.82
CA GLN A 56 -4.48 16.58 -9.55
C GLN A 56 -4.61 15.08 -9.27
N LEU A 57 -3.71 14.46 -8.47
CA LEU A 57 -3.85 13.04 -8.10
C LEU A 57 -4.91 12.78 -7.02
N GLY A 58 -5.65 13.79 -6.55
CA GLY A 58 -6.88 13.60 -5.76
C GLY A 58 -6.71 12.80 -4.46
N LEU A 59 -5.47 12.55 -4.01
CA LEU A 59 -5.18 11.66 -2.89
C LEU A 59 -5.49 12.29 -1.51
N PHE A 60 -5.76 13.58 -1.50
CA PHE A 60 -6.24 14.31 -0.32
C PHE A 60 -7.44 15.16 -0.74
N LYS A 61 -8.61 14.53 -0.90
CA LYS A 61 -9.89 15.26 -0.78
C LYS A 61 -10.05 15.68 0.68
N THR A 62 -9.41 16.79 1.04
CA THR A 62 -9.66 17.53 2.29
C THR A 62 -10.70 18.64 2.12
N GLY A 63 -11.40 18.69 0.99
CA GLY A 63 -12.40 19.71 0.70
C GLY A 63 -13.61 19.10 0.00
N THR A 64 -14.80 19.47 0.46
CA THR A 64 -16.15 18.92 0.18
C THR A 64 -16.42 17.61 0.93
N GLY A 65 -17.38 17.67 1.85
CA GLY A 65 -17.70 16.61 2.80
C GLY A 65 -17.97 15.25 2.15
N LEU A 66 -17.97 14.21 2.98
CA LEU A 66 -18.42 12.87 2.60
C LEU A 66 -19.67 12.97 1.74
N PRO A 67 -19.79 12.17 0.67
CA PRO A 67 -20.96 12.22 -0.20
C PRO A 67 -22.21 12.09 0.67
N GLU A 68 -23.01 13.15 0.70
CA GLU A 68 -24.29 13.15 1.37
C GLU A 68 -25.12 12.05 0.71
N ILE A 69 -25.43 11.02 1.48
CA ILE A 69 -26.24 9.89 1.00
C ILE A 69 -27.61 10.50 0.72
N LYS A 70 -27.94 10.66 -0.55
CA LYS A 70 -29.26 11.16 -0.95
C LYS A 70 -30.30 10.25 -0.31
N PRO A 71 -31.28 10.80 0.42
CA PRO A 71 -32.34 10.00 1.01
C PRO A 71 -33.06 9.23 -0.10
N PHE A 72 -33.23 7.93 0.10
CA PHE A 72 -34.05 7.08 -0.76
C PHE A 72 -35.52 7.17 -0.33
N SER A 73 -36.44 6.95 -1.27
CA SER A 73 -37.87 6.95 -0.95
C SER A 73 -38.27 5.63 -0.30
N ASN A 74 -39.02 5.71 0.80
CA ASN A 74 -39.54 4.54 1.52
C ASN A 74 -40.43 3.62 0.65
N ASP A 75 -40.97 4.13 -0.45
CA ASP A 75 -41.83 3.38 -1.38
C ASP A 75 -41.07 2.68 -2.52
N GLU A 76 -39.75 2.88 -2.63
CA GLU A 76 -38.93 2.24 -3.66
C GLU A 76 -38.71 0.74 -3.38
N LEU A 77 -38.63 -0.05 -4.46
CA LEU A 77 -38.23 -1.45 -4.40
C LEU A 77 -36.72 -1.55 -4.14
N ILE A 78 -36.30 -2.53 -3.34
CA ILE A 78 -34.89 -2.78 -3.09
C ILE A 78 -34.25 -3.37 -4.35
N THR A 79 -33.65 -2.51 -5.17
CA THR A 79 -32.86 -2.91 -6.35
C THR A 79 -31.37 -2.77 -6.07
N PHE A 80 -30.52 -3.35 -6.93
CA PHE A 80 -29.07 -3.18 -6.78
C PHE A 80 -28.64 -1.70 -6.78
N ASP A 81 -29.32 -0.84 -7.54
CA ASP A 81 -29.03 0.59 -7.55
C ASP A 81 -29.32 1.26 -6.20
N ILE A 82 -30.39 0.83 -5.52
CA ILE A 82 -30.70 1.30 -4.15
C ILE A 82 -29.64 0.82 -3.18
N VAL A 83 -29.26 -0.47 -3.22
CA VAL A 83 -28.19 -1.03 -2.38
C VAL A 83 -26.86 -0.31 -2.63
N LYS A 84 -26.57 0.02 -3.89
CA LYS A 84 -25.35 0.74 -4.28
C LYS A 84 -25.32 2.17 -3.74
N LYS A 85 -26.45 2.88 -3.79
CA LYS A 85 -26.57 4.26 -3.31
C LYS A 85 -26.68 4.38 -1.79
N SER A 86 -27.20 3.35 -1.13
CA SER A 86 -27.32 3.29 0.33
C SER A 86 -26.09 2.57 0.92
N SER A 87 -26.19 1.26 1.12
CA SER A 87 -25.28 0.44 1.91
C SER A 87 -23.88 0.26 1.31
N LEU A 88 -23.72 0.38 -0.02
CA LEU A 88 -22.41 0.20 -0.68
C LEU A 88 -21.78 1.52 -1.14
N SER A 89 -22.41 2.66 -0.89
CA SER A 89 -21.94 3.98 -1.36
C SER A 89 -20.50 4.28 -0.90
N THR A 90 -20.18 3.94 0.35
CA THR A 90 -18.83 4.07 0.93
C THR A 90 -17.91 2.92 0.50
N CYS A 91 -18.45 1.72 0.30
CA CYS A 91 -17.67 0.53 -0.06
C CYS A 91 -17.02 0.68 -1.44
N THR A 92 -17.75 1.27 -2.40
CA THR A 92 -17.27 1.47 -3.78
C THR A 92 -16.07 2.40 -3.90
N GLN A 93 -15.79 3.20 -2.87
CA GLN A 93 -14.62 4.10 -2.85
C GLN A 93 -13.30 3.34 -2.59
N CYS A 94 -13.37 2.14 -2.02
CA CYS A 94 -12.19 1.35 -1.67
C CYS A 94 -12.19 -0.07 -2.26
N HIS A 95 -13.36 -0.61 -2.60
CA HIS A 95 -13.53 -2.00 -3.02
C HIS A 95 -14.05 -2.11 -4.46
N GLU A 96 -13.20 -2.56 -5.37
CA GLU A 96 -13.58 -2.71 -6.78
C GLU A 96 -14.67 -3.77 -7.03
N PHE A 97 -14.75 -4.78 -6.17
CA PHE A 97 -15.76 -5.85 -6.26
C PHE A 97 -17.17 -5.40 -5.85
N THR A 98 -17.38 -4.12 -5.53
CA THR A 98 -18.71 -3.58 -5.22
C THR A 98 -19.33 -2.81 -6.38
N LYS A 99 -18.70 -2.89 -7.57
CA LYS A 99 -19.14 -2.13 -8.76
C LYS A 99 -20.37 -2.74 -9.42
N THR A 100 -20.50 -4.06 -9.44
CA THR A 100 -21.60 -4.81 -10.08
C THR A 100 -22.31 -5.77 -9.12
N ALA A 101 -23.56 -6.13 -9.43
CA ALA A 101 -24.36 -7.04 -8.63
C ALA A 101 -23.70 -8.42 -8.48
N ASP A 102 -23.22 -8.99 -9.58
CA ASP A 102 -22.58 -10.31 -9.59
C ASP A 102 -21.35 -10.37 -8.68
N GLN A 103 -20.55 -9.30 -8.66
CA GLN A 103 -19.38 -9.25 -7.79
C GLN A 103 -19.77 -9.17 -6.31
N VAL A 104 -20.82 -8.42 -5.97
CA VAL A 104 -21.32 -8.33 -4.59
C VAL A 104 -21.89 -9.68 -4.15
N ILE A 105 -22.65 -10.36 -5.01
CA ILE A 105 -23.20 -11.70 -4.76
C ILE A 105 -22.06 -12.72 -4.58
N ALA A 106 -21.06 -12.71 -5.45
CA ALA A 106 -19.90 -13.60 -5.37
C ALA A 106 -19.09 -13.42 -4.08
N ASN A 107 -19.10 -12.21 -3.48
CA ASN A 107 -18.37 -11.87 -2.26
C ASN A 107 -19.29 -11.73 -1.03
N GLN A 108 -20.53 -12.20 -1.09
CA GLN A 108 -21.54 -11.94 -0.06
C GLN A 108 -21.10 -12.37 1.35
N VAL A 109 -20.45 -13.52 1.47
CA VAL A 109 -20.04 -14.08 2.77
C VAL A 109 -19.01 -13.16 3.45
N ASP A 110 -18.03 -12.70 2.67
CA ASP A 110 -16.98 -11.80 3.16
C ASP A 110 -17.51 -10.41 3.49
N ILE A 111 -18.43 -9.89 2.68
CA ILE A 111 -19.07 -8.59 2.91
C ILE A 111 -19.86 -8.64 4.22
N LEU A 112 -20.74 -9.64 4.38
CA LEU A 112 -21.58 -9.78 5.57
C LEU A 112 -20.75 -10.02 6.83
N ALA A 113 -19.66 -10.79 6.74
CA ALA A 113 -18.75 -10.97 7.87
C ALA A 113 -18.10 -9.64 8.31
N ARG A 114 -17.65 -8.81 7.36
CA ARG A 114 -16.95 -7.56 7.65
C ARG A 114 -17.85 -6.44 8.16
N ILE A 115 -19.06 -6.28 7.61
CA ILE A 115 -19.99 -5.23 8.06
C ILE A 115 -20.55 -5.51 9.46
N ASN A 116 -20.57 -6.78 9.87
CA ASN A 116 -21.00 -7.20 11.20
C ASN A 116 -19.83 -7.32 12.19
N THR A 117 -18.58 -7.17 11.72
CA THR A 117 -17.40 -7.17 12.60
C THR A 117 -17.38 -5.89 13.43
N SER A 118 -17.10 -6.00 14.73
CA SER A 118 -16.89 -4.86 15.62
C SER A 118 -15.41 -4.51 15.77
N GLY A 119 -15.09 -3.28 16.17
CA GLY A 119 -13.71 -2.85 16.45
C GLY A 119 -12.89 -2.53 15.19
N SER A 120 -11.61 -2.92 15.19
CA SER A 120 -10.64 -2.55 14.15
C SER A 120 -10.89 -3.19 12.77
N GLY A 121 -11.76 -4.20 12.69
CA GLY A 121 -12.20 -4.83 11.45
C GLY A 121 -13.51 -4.28 10.89
N LEU A 122 -14.11 -3.28 11.54
CA LEU A 122 -15.38 -2.68 11.13
C LEU A 122 -15.25 -2.07 9.73
N MET A 123 -16.21 -2.41 8.86
CA MET A 123 -16.35 -1.82 7.54
C MET A 123 -17.70 -1.12 7.42
N PRO A 124 -17.72 0.15 6.94
CA PRO A 124 -16.58 0.99 6.57
C PRO A 124 -15.68 1.39 7.75
N PRO A 125 -14.36 1.63 7.53
CA PRO A 125 -13.43 1.91 8.62
C PRO A 125 -13.62 3.34 9.17
N PRO A 126 -13.96 3.51 10.47
CA PRO A 126 -14.12 4.85 11.06
C PRO A 126 -12.86 5.70 11.03
N SER A 127 -11.68 5.04 11.06
CA SER A 127 -10.36 5.70 10.99
C SER A 127 -10.11 6.43 9.67
N LYS A 128 -10.92 6.19 8.64
CA LYS A 128 -10.90 6.91 7.36
C LYS A 128 -12.03 7.95 7.25
N GLY A 129 -12.73 8.23 8.35
CA GLY A 129 -13.82 9.20 8.41
C GLY A 129 -15.16 8.66 7.90
N TYR A 130 -15.27 7.38 7.55
CA TYR A 130 -16.56 6.82 7.15
C TYR A 130 -17.41 6.47 8.36
N ARG A 131 -18.72 6.77 8.30
CA ARG A 131 -19.66 6.28 9.31
C ARG A 131 -19.94 4.80 9.12
N ALA A 132 -20.28 4.13 10.23
CA ALA A 132 -20.82 2.78 10.17
C ALA A 132 -22.17 2.76 9.42
N LEU A 133 -22.48 1.63 8.80
CA LEU A 133 -23.81 1.40 8.24
C LEU A 133 -24.84 1.36 9.38
N THR A 134 -25.95 2.06 9.17
CA THR A 134 -27.13 1.97 10.03
C THR A 134 -27.78 0.60 9.91
N ASP A 135 -28.64 0.25 10.87
CA ASP A 135 -29.35 -1.03 10.85
C ASP A 135 -30.28 -1.16 9.64
N CYS A 136 -30.92 -0.06 9.22
CA CYS A 136 -31.71 -0.03 7.98
C CYS A 136 -30.84 -0.32 6.74
N GLU A 137 -29.68 0.32 6.61
CA GLU A 137 -28.77 0.06 5.47
C GLU A 137 -28.24 -1.37 5.47
N LYS A 138 -27.91 -1.92 6.64
CA LYS A 138 -27.52 -3.34 6.76
C LYS A 138 -28.67 -4.25 6.33
N GLN A 139 -29.90 -3.97 6.77
CA GLN A 139 -31.07 -4.77 6.42
C GLN A 139 -31.38 -4.71 4.92
N ILE A 140 -31.30 -3.53 4.29
CA ILE A 140 -31.44 -3.37 2.83
C ILE A 140 -30.46 -4.27 2.08
N LEU A 141 -29.19 -4.28 2.48
CA LEU A 141 -28.16 -5.11 1.84
C LEU A 141 -28.40 -6.61 2.06
N VAL A 142 -28.72 -7.02 3.28
CA VAL A 142 -28.98 -8.43 3.63
C VAL A 142 -30.21 -8.95 2.89
N THR A 143 -31.32 -8.21 2.91
CA THR A 143 -32.55 -8.61 2.22
C THR A 143 -32.33 -8.73 0.72
N TRP A 144 -31.63 -7.77 0.09
CA TRP A 144 -31.31 -7.88 -1.33
C TRP A 144 -30.49 -9.12 -1.64
N LEU A 145 -29.42 -9.39 -0.88
CA LEU A 145 -28.58 -10.58 -1.05
C LEU A 145 -29.38 -11.89 -0.90
N ASP A 146 -30.24 -11.97 0.11
CA ASP A 146 -31.09 -13.15 0.34
C ASP A 146 -32.06 -13.36 -0.82
N ASP A 147 -32.68 -12.30 -1.34
CA ASP A 147 -33.61 -12.38 -2.46
C ASP A 147 -32.91 -12.79 -3.76
N GLN A 148 -31.68 -12.32 -4.01
CA GLN A 148 -30.87 -12.80 -5.14
C GLN A 148 -30.56 -14.29 -5.03
N LYS A 149 -30.32 -14.79 -3.82
CA LYS A 149 -30.02 -16.21 -3.58
C LYS A 149 -31.21 -17.13 -3.86
N VAL A 150 -32.43 -16.68 -3.55
CA VAL A 150 -33.65 -17.49 -3.73
C VAL A 150 -34.46 -17.12 -4.97
N GLY A 151 -34.06 -16.10 -5.72
CA GLY A 151 -34.76 -15.62 -6.92
C GLY A 151 -36.11 -14.97 -6.62
N ARG A 152 -36.26 -14.32 -5.46
CA ARG A 152 -37.52 -13.63 -5.09
C ARG A 152 -37.50 -12.18 -5.54
N ALA A 153 -38.70 -11.63 -5.73
CA ALA A 153 -38.85 -10.19 -5.90
C ALA A 153 -38.57 -9.49 -4.56
N SER A 154 -37.73 -8.46 -4.60
CA SER A 154 -37.38 -7.73 -3.39
C SER A 154 -38.51 -6.84 -2.88
N PRO A 155 -38.69 -6.72 -1.55
CA PRO A 155 -39.75 -5.92 -0.96
C PRO A 155 -39.46 -4.41 -1.11
N LYS A 156 -40.44 -3.61 -0.70
CA LYS A 156 -40.25 -2.15 -0.58
C LYS A 156 -39.49 -1.82 0.70
N ILE A 157 -38.74 -0.71 0.70
CA ILE A 157 -37.93 -0.29 1.86
C ILE A 157 -38.77 -0.13 3.13
N LYS A 158 -39.98 0.44 3.04
CA LYS A 158 -40.89 0.61 4.18
C LYS A 158 -41.36 -0.69 4.84
N GLU A 159 -41.27 -1.82 4.14
CA GLU A 159 -41.65 -3.14 4.66
C GLU A 159 -40.53 -3.72 5.54
N LEU A 160 -39.34 -3.13 5.52
CA LEU A 160 -38.22 -3.50 6.38
C LEU A 160 -38.40 -2.91 7.78
N THR A 161 -38.40 -3.76 8.79
CA THR A 161 -38.60 -3.39 10.19
C THR A 161 -37.58 -2.38 10.72
N ALA A 162 -36.31 -2.47 10.32
CA ALA A 162 -35.27 -1.51 10.73
C ALA A 162 -35.38 -0.16 10.01
N CYS A 163 -36.09 -0.10 8.87
CA CYS A 163 -36.31 1.12 8.11
C CYS A 163 -37.63 1.83 8.48
N ALA A 164 -38.61 1.09 9.04
CA ALA A 164 -39.92 1.63 9.39
C ALA A 164 -39.88 2.86 10.32
N ASN A 165 -38.87 2.93 11.21
CA ASN A 165 -38.71 4.02 12.17
C ASN A 165 -37.86 5.20 11.65
N GLN A 166 -37.36 5.18 10.41
CA GLN A 166 -36.59 6.31 9.85
C GLN A 166 -37.48 7.43 9.31
N THR A 167 -38.80 7.30 9.41
CA THR A 167 -39.74 8.36 9.05
C THR A 167 -39.73 9.42 10.15
N THR A 168 -39.19 10.60 9.85
CA THR A 168 -39.29 11.84 10.64
C THR A 168 -38.51 11.93 11.96
N GLU A 169 -37.27 11.46 12.00
CA GLU A 169 -36.28 12.23 12.76
C GLU A 169 -35.66 13.23 11.77
N PRO A 170 -35.79 14.55 11.98
CA PRO A 170 -35.00 15.52 11.21
C PRO A 170 -33.56 15.02 11.25
N ALA A 171 -32.89 14.94 10.09
CA ALA A 171 -31.44 14.73 10.04
C ALA A 171 -30.86 15.48 11.23
N PRO A 172 -30.23 14.81 12.21
CA PRO A 172 -29.91 15.46 13.48
C PRO A 172 -29.29 16.79 13.12
N GLN A 173 -30.02 17.90 13.39
CA GLN A 173 -29.41 19.21 13.28
C GLN A 173 -28.12 19.02 14.03
N PRO A 174 -26.95 19.24 13.40
CA PRO A 174 -25.68 18.80 13.94
C PRO A 174 -25.75 19.14 15.41
N GLN A 175 -25.95 18.11 16.26
CA GLN A 175 -25.85 18.32 17.69
C GLN A 175 -24.52 19.05 17.76
N PRO A 176 -24.43 20.26 18.37
CA PRO A 176 -23.12 20.81 18.61
C PRO A 176 -22.39 19.64 19.23
N GLU A 177 -21.43 19.08 18.48
CA GLU A 177 -20.78 17.85 18.91
C GLU A 177 -20.40 18.17 20.36
N PRO A 178 -20.63 17.28 21.34
CA PRO A 178 -19.87 17.41 22.57
C PRO A 178 -18.44 17.49 22.08
N LYS A 179 -17.91 18.73 22.04
CA LYS A 179 -16.78 19.16 21.21
C LYS A 179 -15.81 18.02 21.34
N PRO A 180 -15.59 17.19 20.29
CA PRO A 180 -14.93 15.90 20.44
C PRO A 180 -13.73 16.22 21.29
N THR A 181 -13.71 15.74 22.54
CA THR A 181 -12.73 16.18 23.53
C THR A 181 -11.44 15.88 22.86
N ALA A 182 -10.80 16.93 22.32
CA ALA A 182 -10.00 16.79 21.11
C ALA A 182 -9.07 15.64 21.41
N THR A 183 -9.25 14.50 20.73
CA THR A 183 -8.25 13.44 20.80
C THR A 183 -7.00 14.21 20.41
N PRO A 184 -6.08 14.46 21.36
CA PRO A 184 -5.12 15.53 21.19
C PRO A 184 -4.43 15.20 19.88
N LYS A 185 -4.55 16.12 18.91
CA LYS A 185 -3.81 16.02 17.64
C LYS A 185 -2.41 15.63 18.08
N PRO A 186 -1.93 14.42 17.75
CA PRO A 186 -0.69 13.92 18.34
C PRO A 186 0.34 15.01 18.15
N GLU A 187 0.82 15.55 19.27
CA GLU A 187 1.77 16.64 19.22
C GLU A 187 2.92 16.19 18.32
N PRO A 188 3.40 17.06 17.43
CA PRO A 188 4.50 16.71 16.55
C PRO A 188 5.67 16.24 17.41
N VAL A 189 5.99 14.96 17.29
CA VAL A 189 7.09 14.35 18.03
C VAL A 189 8.38 14.91 17.47
N ASP A 190 9.19 15.51 18.33
CA ASP A 190 10.52 15.97 17.97
C ASP A 190 11.48 14.77 17.92
N PHE A 191 11.49 14.10 16.77
CA PHE A 191 12.35 12.94 16.55
C PHE A 191 13.84 13.26 16.70
N ALA A 192 14.29 14.50 16.50
CA ALA A 192 15.71 14.85 16.61
C ALA A 192 16.22 14.70 18.04
N ASN A 193 15.43 15.14 19.02
CA ASN A 193 15.77 15.11 20.44
C ASN A 193 15.20 13.89 21.19
N LEU A 194 14.41 13.05 20.51
CA LEU A 194 13.87 11.83 21.08
C LEU A 194 14.97 10.81 21.38
N GLU A 195 14.94 10.25 22.58
CA GLU A 195 15.88 9.19 23.00
C GLU A 195 15.77 7.97 22.06
N VAL A 196 16.92 7.54 21.54
CA VAL A 196 17.00 6.44 20.57
C VAL A 196 16.91 5.09 21.29
N ASN A 197 15.71 4.53 21.35
CA ASN A 197 15.47 3.19 21.87
C ASN A 197 14.31 2.50 21.12
N PHE A 198 14.21 1.18 21.28
CA PHE A 198 13.19 0.37 20.59
C PHE A 198 11.77 0.74 21.01
N ALA A 199 11.54 1.07 22.28
CA ALA A 199 10.20 1.43 22.77
C ALA A 199 9.66 2.68 22.05
N ASN A 200 10.50 3.70 21.87
CA ASN A 200 10.17 4.91 21.12
C ASN A 200 10.01 4.62 19.62
N LEU A 201 10.89 3.79 19.02
CA LEU A 201 10.72 3.36 17.63
C LEU A 201 9.38 2.66 17.41
N GLN A 202 9.04 1.74 18.31
CA GLN A 202 7.82 0.96 18.24
C GLN A 202 6.60 1.86 18.35
N LYS A 203 6.53 2.69 19.39
CA LYS A 203 5.39 3.56 19.68
C LYS A 203 5.12 4.57 18.56
N TYR A 204 6.16 5.23 18.04
CA TYR A 204 5.98 6.37 17.14
C TYR A 204 6.06 6.02 15.66
N ILE A 205 6.70 4.89 15.29
CA ILE A 205 6.89 4.51 13.88
C ILE A 205 6.27 3.14 13.59
N LEU A 206 6.66 2.09 14.31
CA LEU A 206 6.24 0.73 13.95
C LEU A 206 4.75 0.48 14.19
N GLU A 207 4.21 0.85 15.34
CA GLU A 207 2.78 0.70 15.65
C GLU A 207 1.86 1.39 14.64
N PRO A 208 2.03 2.70 14.35
CA PRO A 208 1.13 3.40 13.43
C PRO A 208 1.28 2.96 11.97
N LYS A 209 2.49 2.58 11.52
CA LYS A 209 2.80 2.41 10.09
C LYS A 209 3.17 0.99 9.65
N CYS A 210 3.66 0.13 10.55
CA CYS A 210 4.22 -1.17 10.20
C CYS A 210 3.42 -2.35 10.78
N LEU A 211 3.11 -2.32 12.07
CA LEU A 211 2.49 -3.42 12.81
C LEU A 211 1.04 -3.69 12.41
N ARG A 212 0.41 -2.82 11.61
CA ARG A 212 -0.88 -3.14 10.97
C ARG A 212 -0.79 -4.32 10.00
N CYS A 213 0.39 -4.57 9.43
CA CYS A 213 0.62 -5.65 8.49
C CYS A 213 1.73 -6.62 8.94
N HIS A 214 2.61 -6.21 9.86
CA HIS A 214 3.76 -6.96 10.33
C HIS A 214 3.57 -7.50 11.76
N THR A 215 2.50 -8.24 12.00
CA THR A 215 2.24 -8.94 13.26
C THR A 215 2.48 -10.44 13.13
N PRO A 216 2.73 -11.16 14.24
CA PRO A 216 2.92 -12.62 14.24
C PRO A 216 1.75 -13.38 13.57
N GLN A 217 0.54 -12.82 13.62
CA GLN A 217 -0.67 -13.41 13.06
C GLN A 217 -0.93 -13.00 11.61
N ALA A 218 -0.20 -12.01 11.08
CA ALA A 218 -0.38 -11.54 9.71
C ALA A 218 0.28 -12.51 8.72
N LYS A 219 -0.54 -13.34 8.08
CA LYS A 219 -0.12 -14.19 6.97
C LYS A 219 -0.24 -13.45 5.65
N ASP A 220 0.72 -13.65 4.75
CA ASP A 220 0.52 -13.27 3.36
C ASP A 220 -0.54 -14.16 2.71
N LYS A 221 -1.58 -13.52 2.16
CA LYS A 221 -2.73 -14.19 1.54
C LYS A 221 -2.36 -15.03 0.32
N GLU A 222 -1.23 -14.73 -0.34
CA GLU A 222 -0.82 -15.38 -1.60
C GLU A 222 0.18 -16.52 -1.43
N GLU A 223 1.04 -16.50 -0.40
CA GLU A 223 2.17 -17.45 -0.32
C GLU A 223 2.19 -18.28 0.98
N GLY A 224 1.27 -18.06 1.93
CA GLY A 224 1.29 -18.75 3.22
C GLY A 224 2.52 -18.45 4.08
N LYS A 225 3.42 -17.57 3.63
CA LYS A 225 4.58 -17.11 4.37
C LYS A 225 4.14 -16.18 5.50
N VAL A 226 4.75 -16.40 6.66
CA VAL A 226 4.63 -15.50 7.81
C VAL A 226 5.29 -14.18 7.40
N ARG A 227 4.56 -13.06 7.54
CA ARG A 227 5.15 -11.75 7.31
C ARG A 227 6.24 -11.49 8.35
N THR A 228 7.20 -10.64 8.00
CA THR A 228 8.25 -10.24 8.95
C THR A 228 7.63 -9.72 10.24
N ASN A 229 8.10 -10.23 11.38
CA ASN A 229 7.61 -9.86 12.69
C ASN A 229 8.45 -8.69 13.23
N LEU A 230 7.80 -7.57 13.51
CA LEU A 230 8.46 -6.35 13.98
C LEU A 230 8.09 -6.01 15.44
N THR A 231 7.52 -6.96 16.21
CA THR A 231 7.03 -6.69 17.57
C THR A 231 8.13 -6.60 18.63
N SER A 232 9.33 -7.12 18.37
CA SER A 232 10.46 -7.01 19.27
C SER A 232 11.77 -6.84 18.52
N GLU A 233 12.75 -6.19 19.17
CA GLU A 233 14.10 -6.02 18.63
C GLU A 233 14.77 -7.36 18.31
N SER A 234 14.64 -8.35 19.19
CA SER A 234 15.19 -9.70 19.01
C SER A 234 14.67 -10.39 17.75
N GLU A 235 13.39 -10.18 17.41
CA GLU A 235 12.77 -10.75 16.20
C GLU A 235 13.27 -10.05 14.95
N ILE A 236 13.40 -8.71 14.99
CA ILE A 236 13.93 -7.91 13.89
C ILE A 236 15.39 -8.31 13.59
N GLN A 237 16.19 -8.47 14.64
CA GLN A 237 17.57 -8.95 14.56
C GLN A 237 17.64 -10.39 14.06
N GLY A 238 16.85 -11.31 14.63
CA GLY A 238 16.83 -12.72 14.26
C GLY A 238 16.39 -12.98 12.82
N GLN A 239 15.62 -12.07 12.24
CA GLN A 239 15.20 -12.11 10.83
C GLN A 239 16.23 -11.46 9.87
N GLY A 240 17.37 -10.98 10.37
CA GLY A 240 18.41 -10.36 9.56
C GLY A 240 17.98 -9.04 8.90
N LEU A 241 17.07 -8.29 9.54
CA LEU A 241 16.59 -7.01 9.01
C LEU A 241 17.55 -5.85 9.31
N LEU A 242 18.46 -6.05 10.25
CA LEU A 242 19.51 -5.12 10.65
C LEU A 242 20.86 -5.58 10.11
N ASP A 243 21.75 -4.62 9.87
CA ASP A 243 23.12 -4.86 9.43
C ASP A 243 24.03 -3.82 10.10
N ALA A 244 25.32 -4.11 10.22
CA ALA A 244 26.32 -3.17 10.74
C ALA A 244 26.43 -1.90 9.89
N THR A 245 26.03 -1.96 8.61
CA THR A 245 26.02 -0.84 7.68
C THR A 245 24.60 -0.48 7.26
N ILE A 246 24.28 0.81 7.30
CA ILE A 246 22.92 1.28 7.01
C ILE A 246 22.49 0.96 5.57
N GLU A 247 23.44 0.95 4.64
CA GLU A 247 23.20 0.65 3.23
C GLU A 247 22.79 -0.80 3.00
N LYS A 248 23.15 -1.72 3.91
CA LYS A 248 22.81 -3.15 3.84
C LYS A 248 21.62 -3.53 4.71
N ALA A 249 21.27 -2.70 5.69
CA ALA A 249 20.14 -2.95 6.57
C ALA A 249 18.83 -2.99 5.76
N VAL A 250 18.23 -4.18 5.65
CA VAL A 250 17.01 -4.41 4.84
C VAL A 250 15.88 -3.51 5.30
N LEU A 251 15.72 -3.33 6.62
CA LEU A 251 14.69 -2.45 7.19
C LEU A 251 14.82 -1.01 6.70
N TYR A 252 16.04 -0.49 6.55
CA TYR A 252 16.28 0.84 6.02
C TYR A 252 16.01 0.91 4.51
N GLN A 253 16.51 -0.07 3.74
CA GLN A 253 16.34 -0.09 2.28
C GLN A 253 14.87 -0.09 1.86
N VAL A 254 14.00 -0.80 2.58
CA VAL A 254 12.59 -0.92 2.19
C VAL A 254 11.76 0.34 2.50
N VAL A 255 12.19 1.18 3.45
CA VAL A 255 11.45 2.40 3.80
C VAL A 255 11.95 3.66 3.09
N VAL A 256 13.12 3.59 2.44
CA VAL A 256 13.68 4.71 1.67
C VAL A 256 13.38 4.50 0.18
N PRO A 257 12.70 5.45 -0.49
CA PRO A 257 12.40 5.34 -1.91
C PRO A 257 13.66 5.14 -2.75
N GLY A 258 13.64 4.14 -3.65
CA GLY A 258 14.72 3.88 -4.60
C GLY A 258 15.84 2.97 -4.09
N LEU A 259 15.91 2.64 -2.79
CA LEU A 259 16.92 1.71 -2.27
C LEU A 259 16.51 0.24 -2.38
N ASN A 260 15.21 -0.05 -2.43
CA ASN A 260 14.69 -1.40 -2.65
C ASN A 260 13.58 -1.41 -3.70
N LYS A 261 13.42 -2.54 -4.41
CA LYS A 261 12.30 -2.74 -5.34
C LYS A 261 10.95 -2.80 -4.61
N ARG A 262 10.95 -3.25 -3.36
CA ARG A 262 9.77 -3.33 -2.49
C ARG A 262 9.82 -2.18 -1.49
N PHE A 263 8.99 -1.17 -1.73
CA PHE A 263 8.84 -0.02 -0.86
C PHE A 263 7.76 -0.26 0.21
N MET A 264 8.05 0.16 1.45
CA MET A 264 7.19 0.01 2.62
C MET A 264 6.97 1.37 3.33
N PRO A 265 5.75 1.65 3.83
CA PRO A 265 4.53 0.87 3.64
C PRO A 265 4.10 0.82 2.16
N PRO A 266 3.46 -0.27 1.70
CA PRO A 266 3.09 -0.38 0.30
C PRO A 266 1.96 0.61 -0.01
N VAL A 267 2.00 1.26 -1.17
CA VAL A 267 1.03 2.32 -1.54
C VAL A 267 -0.42 1.84 -1.40
N ARG A 268 -0.69 0.58 -1.78
CA ARG A 268 -2.02 -0.07 -1.65
C ARG A 268 -2.54 -0.21 -0.21
N SER A 269 -1.69 -0.06 0.81
CA SER A 269 -2.12 -0.12 2.21
C SER A 269 -2.85 1.14 2.69
N GLY A 270 -2.73 2.25 1.95
CA GLY A 270 -3.30 3.54 2.35
C GLY A 270 -2.70 4.08 3.66
N LEU A 271 -1.52 3.61 4.03
CA LEU A 271 -0.68 4.17 5.09
C LEU A 271 0.29 5.18 4.50
N PRO A 272 0.55 6.30 5.19
CA PRO A 272 1.53 7.27 4.72
C PRO A 272 2.95 6.67 4.78
N ALA A 273 3.82 7.13 3.88
CA ALA A 273 5.24 6.85 3.95
C ALA A 273 5.85 7.39 5.26
N LEU A 274 7.06 6.91 5.59
CA LEU A 274 7.85 7.54 6.64
C LEU A 274 8.29 8.93 6.16
N THR A 275 8.20 9.90 7.07
CA THR A 275 8.73 11.24 6.92
C THR A 275 10.24 11.23 7.11
N GLU A 276 10.92 12.26 6.64
CA GLU A 276 12.38 12.37 6.77
C GLU A 276 12.87 12.28 8.23
N PRO A 277 12.25 12.94 9.23
CA PRO A 277 12.65 12.77 10.63
C PRO A 277 12.45 11.35 11.18
N GLU A 278 11.41 10.64 10.74
CA GLU A 278 11.18 9.25 11.14
C GLU A 278 12.22 8.31 10.50
N VAL A 279 12.61 8.55 9.25
CA VAL A 279 13.68 7.79 8.57
C VAL A 279 15.02 8.04 9.25
N ASP A 280 15.32 9.29 9.61
CA ASP A 280 16.55 9.62 10.36
C ASP A 280 16.58 8.93 11.73
N TYR A 281 15.47 8.99 12.48
CA TYR A 281 15.36 8.31 13.77
C TYR A 281 15.55 6.79 13.62
N LEU A 282 14.91 6.17 12.61
CA LEU A 282 15.11 4.75 12.31
C LEU A 282 16.58 4.45 12.00
N LYS A 283 17.25 5.27 11.20
CA LYS A 283 18.67 5.11 10.88
C LYS A 283 19.55 5.16 12.13
N ARG A 284 19.33 6.15 13.01
CA ARG A 284 20.05 6.27 14.28
C ARG A 284 19.81 5.06 15.18
N TRP A 285 18.57 4.56 15.23
CA TRP A 285 18.26 3.35 15.98
C TRP A 285 18.98 2.12 15.42
N ILE A 286 18.92 1.88 14.11
CA ILE A 286 19.62 0.74 13.47
C ILE A 286 21.11 0.76 13.80
N LEU A 287 21.75 1.93 13.74
CA LEU A 287 23.18 2.08 14.05
C LEU A 287 23.51 1.99 15.55
N SER A 288 22.52 2.17 16.43
CA SER A 288 22.69 2.03 17.88
C SER A 288 22.61 0.57 18.37
N VAL A 289 21.96 -0.29 17.58
CA VAL A 289 21.82 -1.70 17.89
C VAL A 289 23.14 -2.40 17.54
N PRO A 290 23.79 -3.09 18.50
CA PRO A 290 25.03 -3.81 18.21
C PRO A 290 24.76 -4.89 17.16
N PRO A 291 25.70 -5.10 16.21
CA PRO A 291 25.59 -6.22 15.29
C PRO A 291 25.51 -7.51 16.09
N ASN A 292 24.68 -8.41 15.61
CA ASN A 292 24.43 -9.68 16.24
C ASN A 292 25.72 -10.53 16.07
N ASP A 293 26.57 -10.61 17.09
CA ASP A 293 27.86 -11.33 17.09
C ASP A 293 27.69 -12.87 17.08
N TRP A 294 26.75 -13.40 16.31
CA TRP A 294 26.54 -14.85 16.18
C TRP A 294 27.54 -15.43 15.16
N PHE A 295 28.77 -15.59 15.62
CA PHE A 295 29.69 -16.63 15.16
C PHE A 295 29.68 -17.80 16.16
#